data_AF-A0A9D1SU95-F1
#
_entry.id   AF-A0A9D1SU95-F1
#
_cell.length_a   1.000
_cell.length_b   1.000
_cell.length_c   1.000
_cell.angle_alpha   90.00
_cell.angle_beta   90.00
_cell.angle_gamma   90.00
#
_symmetry.space_group_name_H-M   'P 1'
#
loop_
_entity.id
_entity.type
_entity.pdbx_description
1 polymer ?
#
loop_
_entity_poly.entity_id
_entity_poly.type
_entity_poly.pdbx_seq_one_letter_code
_entity_poly.pdbx_strand_id
1 'polypeptide(L)'
;MGSVERIDTGGFQEALDRISQARDAFRNSKEQIIAASDVMLGVWEGLGKNAFQDAYRILKVELQDEEESLNVIYDDLKAIKESYEEWDTSVSEGLQQA
;
A
#
# COMPACT_ATOMS: atom_id res chain seq x y z
N MET A 1 -26.38 -3.91 31.74
CA MET A 1 -25.17 -3.16 31.31
C MET A 1 -24.44 -4.07 30.35
N GLY A 2 -24.65 -3.87 29.04
CA GLY A 2 -23.99 -4.69 28.03
C GLY A 2 -22.53 -4.30 27.98
N SER A 3 -21.63 -5.24 28.27
CA SER A 3 -20.20 -5.06 28.07
C SER A 3 -19.99 -4.69 26.61
N VAL A 4 -19.50 -3.48 26.35
CA VAL A 4 -18.98 -3.13 25.04
C VAL A 4 -17.75 -4.00 24.84
N GLU A 5 -17.84 -4.99 23.96
CA GLU A 5 -16.68 -5.80 23.58
C GLU A 5 -15.67 -4.86 22.93
N ARG A 6 -14.54 -4.70 23.61
CA ARG A 6 -13.38 -3.97 23.09
C ARG A 6 -13.02 -4.55 21.73
N ILE A 7 -12.94 -3.72 20.70
CA ILE A 7 -12.57 -4.21 19.36
C ILE A 7 -11.08 -4.58 19.39
N ASP A 8 -10.76 -5.82 19.02
CA ASP A 8 -9.39 -6.29 18.95
C ASP A 8 -8.67 -5.63 17.76
N THR A 9 -8.00 -4.51 18.03
CA THR A 9 -7.19 -3.77 17.04
C THR A 9 -5.86 -4.44 16.74
N GLY A 10 -5.50 -5.53 17.44
CA GLY A 10 -4.26 -6.27 17.21
C GLY A 10 -4.17 -6.86 15.80
N GLY A 11 -5.28 -7.40 15.30
CA GLY A 11 -5.37 -7.92 13.93
C GLY A 11 -5.18 -6.84 12.86
N PHE A 12 -5.64 -5.61 13.13
CA PHE A 12 -5.43 -4.47 12.23
C PHE A 12 -3.97 -4.06 12.17
N GLN A 13 -3.29 -3.98 13.32
CA GLN A 13 -1.88 -3.61 13.36
C GLN A 13 -1.01 -4.65 12.63
N GLU A 14 -1.25 -5.94 12.87
CA GLU A 14 -0.52 -7.01 12.17
C GLU A 14 -0.73 -6.95 10.64
N ALA A 15 -1.96 -6.71 10.20
CA ALA A 15 -2.28 -6.55 8.78
C ALA A 15 -1.57 -5.33 8.17
N LEU A 16 -1.60 -4.18 8.87
CA LEU A 16 -0.89 -2.97 8.44
C LEU A 16 0.61 -3.20 8.31
N ASP A 17 1.23 -3.88 9.29
CA ASP A 17 2.67 -4.16 9.26
C ASP A 17 3.04 -5.04 8.06
N ARG A 18 2.24 -6.09 7.77
CA ARG A 18 2.45 -6.97 6.62
C ARG A 18 2.25 -6.26 5.29
N ILE A 19 1.21 -5.42 5.17
CA ILE A 19 0.94 -4.65 3.95
C ILE A 19 2.03 -3.60 3.73
N SER A 20 2.53 -2.97 4.80
CA SER A 20 3.65 -2.02 4.72
C SER A 20 4.91 -2.70 4.15
N GLN A 21 5.27 -3.88 4.67
CA GLN A 21 6.40 -4.67 4.14
C GLN A 21 6.20 -5.05 2.66
N ALA A 22 4.98 -5.46 2.29
CA ALA A 22 4.66 -5.80 0.90
C ALA A 22 4.76 -4.59 -0.04
N ARG A 23 4.32 -3.40 0.40
CA ARG A 23 4.46 -2.13 -0.35
C ARG A 23 5.92 -1.78 -0.60
N ASP A 24 6.77 -1.91 0.41
CA ASP A 24 8.20 -1.65 0.25
C ASP A 24 8.87 -2.66 -0.69
N ALA A 25 8.52 -3.95 -0.58
CA ALA A 25 9.02 -4.98 -1.49
C ALA A 25 8.56 -4.73 -2.94
N PHE A 26 7.31 -4.31 -3.14
CA PHE A 26 6.78 -3.95 -4.44
C PHE A 26 7.51 -2.73 -5.03
N ARG A 27 7.66 -1.65 -4.26
CA ARG A 27 8.39 -0.45 -4.68
C ARG A 27 9.81 -0.77 -5.12
N ASN A 28 10.55 -1.52 -4.30
CA ASN A 28 11.91 -1.93 -4.62
C ASN A 28 11.97 -2.77 -5.91
N SER A 29 11.03 -3.68 -6.11
CA SER A 29 10.95 -4.52 -7.31
C SER A 29 10.64 -3.67 -8.55
N LYS A 30 9.67 -2.75 -8.45
CA LYS A 30 9.33 -1.79 -9.51
C LYS A 30 10.55 -0.96 -9.91
N GLU A 31 11.25 -0.38 -8.94
CA GLU A 31 12.43 0.45 -9.19
C GLU A 31 13.54 -0.34 -9.88
N GLN A 32 13.77 -1.60 -9.50
CA GLN A 32 14.73 -2.48 -10.17
C GLN A 32 14.35 -2.76 -11.63
N ILE A 33 13.08 -3.05 -11.90
CA ILE A 33 12.57 -3.26 -13.27
C ILE A 33 12.77 -2.00 -14.11
N ILE A 34 12.41 -0.84 -13.56
CA ILE A 34 12.53 0.45 -14.25
C ILE A 34 14.00 0.75 -14.55
N ALA A 35 14.87 0.65 -13.55
CA ALA A 35 16.30 0.93 -13.70
C ALA A 35 16.96 0.01 -14.75
N ALA A 36 16.70 -1.30 -14.69
CA ALA A 36 17.25 -2.25 -15.65
C ALA A 36 16.77 -1.98 -17.08
N SER A 37 15.48 -1.67 -17.24
CA SER A 37 14.88 -1.41 -18.55
C SER A 37 15.34 -0.08 -19.13
N ASP A 38 15.46 0.97 -18.32
CA ASP A 38 15.94 2.29 -18.73
C ASP A 38 17.42 2.22 -19.19
N VAL A 39 18.27 1.46 -18.49
CA VAL A 39 19.66 1.22 -18.90
C VAL A 39 19.73 0.51 -20.25
N MET A 40 18.96 -0.56 -20.43
CA MET A 40 18.93 -1.30 -21.70
C MET A 40 18.45 -0.42 -22.86
N LEU A 41 17.36 0.34 -22.67
CA LEU A 41 16.83 1.24 -23.69
C LEU A 41 17.77 2.40 -24.03
N GLY A 42 18.64 2.81 -23.09
CA GLY A 42 19.66 3.82 -23.32
C GLY A 42 20.72 3.41 -24.34
N VAL A 43 21.01 2.12 -24.46
CA VAL A 43 22.07 1.59 -25.34
C VAL A 43 21.55 0.81 -26.55
N TRP A 44 20.27 0.43 -26.56
CA TRP A 44 19.69 -0.38 -27.63
C TRP A 44 19.27 0.49 -28.83
N GLU A 45 19.71 0.10 -30.04
CA GLU A 45 19.31 0.69 -31.32
C GLU A 45 18.50 -0.29 -32.20
N GLY A 46 17.69 0.25 -33.13
CA GLY A 46 16.95 -0.53 -34.13
C GLY A 46 15.46 -0.75 -33.81
N LEU A 47 14.73 -1.39 -34.74
CA LEU A 47 13.27 -1.54 -34.68
C LEU A 47 12.76 -2.33 -33.45
N GLY A 48 13.56 -3.28 -32.94
CA GLY A 48 13.24 -4.04 -31.73
C GLY A 48 13.14 -3.16 -30.47
N LYS A 49 13.95 -2.08 -30.42
CA LYS A 49 13.90 -1.09 -29.34
C LYS A 49 12.53 -0.42 -29.26
N ASN A 50 11.97 -0.01 -30.40
CA ASN A 50 10.71 0.73 -30.44
C ASN A 50 9.55 -0.14 -29.94
N ALA A 51 9.47 -1.39 -30.39
CA ALA A 51 8.43 -2.32 -29.93
C ALA A 51 8.53 -2.62 -28.43
N PHE A 52 9.75 -2.80 -27.91
CA PHE A 52 9.96 -2.98 -26.48
C PHE A 52 9.66 -1.69 -25.69
N GLN A 53 10.05 -0.53 -26.19
CA GLN A 53 9.83 0.77 -25.54
C GLN A 53 8.34 1.06 -25.32
N ASP A 54 7.49 0.74 -26.31
CA ASP A 54 6.04 0.90 -26.18
C ASP A 54 5.45 -0.03 -25.11
N ALA A 55 5.81 -1.32 -25.14
CA ALA A 55 5.38 -2.28 -24.14
C ALA A 55 5.86 -1.91 -22.73
N TYR A 56 7.12 -1.47 -22.61
CA TYR A 56 7.72 -1.05 -21.35
C TYR A 56 7.07 0.22 -20.80
N ARG A 57 6.69 1.17 -21.66
CA ARG A 57 5.95 2.38 -21.23
C ARG A 57 4.62 2.01 -20.59
N ILE A 58 3.89 1.04 -21.17
CA ILE A 58 2.63 0.55 -20.61
C ILE A 58 2.87 -0.08 -19.24
N LEU A 59 3.83 -1.01 -19.16
CA LEU A 59 4.19 -1.66 -17.90
C LEU A 59 4.59 -0.65 -16.81
N LYS A 60 5.35 0.39 -17.15
CA LYS A 60 5.77 1.42 -16.20
C LYS A 60 4.58 2.16 -15.59
N VAL A 61 3.54 2.43 -16.37
CA VAL A 61 2.30 3.04 -15.89
C VAL A 61 1.55 2.06 -15.00
N GLU A 62 1.34 0.82 -15.46
CA GLU A 62 0.63 -0.21 -14.68
C GLU A 62 1.29 -0.47 -13.31
N LEU A 63 2.63 -0.52 -13.26
CA LEU A 63 3.37 -0.68 -12.01
C LEU A 63 3.21 0.53 -11.07
N GLN A 64 3.05 1.73 -11.62
CA GLN A 64 2.84 2.92 -10.83
C GLN A 64 1.42 3.00 -10.29
N ASP A 65 0.43 2.66 -11.11
CA ASP A 65 -0.99 2.59 -10.73
C ASP A 65 -1.22 1.52 -9.64
N GLU A 66 -0.53 0.39 -9.73
CA GLU A 66 -0.61 -0.67 -8.71
C GLU A 66 0.06 -0.25 -7.40
N GLU A 67 1.18 0.50 -7.44
CA GLU A 67 1.77 1.07 -6.21
C GLU A 67 0.79 2.02 -5.53
N GLU A 68 0.14 2.89 -6.30
CA GLU A 68 -0.87 3.81 -5.79
C GLU A 68 -2.05 3.06 -5.17
N SER A 69 -2.56 2.03 -5.86
CA SER A 69 -3.63 1.16 -5.35
C SER A 69 -3.26 0.49 -4.02
N LEU A 70 -2.02 -0.01 -3.88
CA LEU A 70 -1.53 -0.58 -2.63
C LEU A 70 -1.43 0.47 -1.51
N ASN A 71 -1.07 1.72 -1.84
CA ASN A 71 -1.04 2.81 -0.88
C ASN A 71 -2.45 3.15 -0.39
N VAL A 72 -3.44 3.23 -1.29
CA VAL A 72 -4.84 3.50 -0.94
C VAL A 72 -5.39 2.43 0.00
N ILE A 73 -5.19 1.14 -0.31
CA ILE A 73 -5.67 0.05 0.56
C ILE A 73 -5.06 0.13 1.96
N TYR A 74 -3.78 0.46 2.05
CA TYR A 74 -3.12 0.63 3.35
C TYR A 74 -3.70 1.81 4.12
N ASP A 75 -3.89 2.95 3.47
CA ASP A 75 -4.40 4.17 4.11
C ASP A 75 -5.86 3.98 4.57
N ASP A 76 -6.69 3.31 3.78
CA ASP A 76 -8.06 2.94 4.15
C ASP A 76 -8.08 2.03 5.40
N LEU A 77 -7.25 0.98 5.42
CA LEU A 77 -7.17 0.08 6.57
C LEU A 77 -6.68 0.82 7.82
N LYS A 78 -5.74 1.75 7.67
CA LYS A 78 -5.22 2.57 8.75
C LYS A 78 -6.30 3.49 9.30
N ALA A 79 -7.06 4.16 8.43
CA ALA A 79 -8.17 5.02 8.82
C ALA A 79 -9.26 4.24 9.58
N ILE A 80 -9.56 3.01 9.16
CA ILE A 80 -10.50 2.13 9.87
C ILE A 80 -9.98 1.79 11.28
N LYS A 81 -8.70 1.43 11.42
CA LYS A 81 -8.09 1.17 12.73
C LYS A 81 -8.17 2.40 13.64
N GLU A 82 -7.79 3.57 13.12
CA GLU A 82 -7.83 4.84 13.87
C GLU A 82 -9.26 5.17 14.33
N SER A 83 -10.26 4.98 13.47
CA SER A 83 -11.68 5.18 13.84
C SER A 83 -12.14 4.25 14.97
N TYR A 84 -11.68 3.00 15.00
CA TYR A 84 -11.98 2.09 16.10
C TYR A 84 -11.27 2.47 17.41
N GLU A 85 -10.02 2.92 17.34
CA GLU A 85 -9.28 3.39 18.51
C GLU A 85 -9.89 4.67 19.13
N GLU A 86 -10.37 5.59 18.29
CA GLU A 86 -11.12 6.77 18.71
C GLU A 86 -12.44 6.38 19.38
N TRP A 87 -13.17 5.42 18.81
CA TRP A 87 -14.43 4.94 19.38
C TRP A 87 -14.24 4.31 20.77
N ASP A 88 -13.24 3.42 20.92
CA ASP A 88 -12.87 2.79 22.20
C ASP A 88 -12.55 3.85 23.28
N THR A 89 -11.87 4.92 22.90
CA THR A 89 -11.53 6.04 23.79
C THR A 89 -12.80 6.78 24.24
N SER A 90 -13.68 7.13 23.28
CA SER A 90 -14.93 7.86 23.57
C SER A 90 -15.89 7.09 24.48
N VAL A 91 -15.99 5.77 24.28
CA VAL A 91 -16.83 4.89 25.11
C VAL A 91 -16.25 4.78 26.52
N SER A 92 -14.93 4.67 26.64
CA SER A 92 -14.24 4.59 27.93
C SER A 92 -14.43 5.86 28.75
N GLU A 93 -14.35 7.04 28.13
CA GLU A 93 -14.59 8.33 28.79
C GLU A 93 -16.06 8.52 29.19
N GLY A 94 -17.00 8.13 28.32
CA GLY A 94 -18.43 8.21 28.60
C GLY A 94 -18.89 7.29 29.74
N LEU A 95 -18.26 6.13 29.89
CA LEU A 95 -18.51 5.21 31.01
C LEU A 95 -17.90 5.69 32.34
N GLN A 96 -16.89 6.55 32.33
CA GLN A 96 -16.31 7.12 33.55
C GLN A 96 -17.13 8.29 34.13
N GLN A 97 -17.99 8.91 33.30
CA GLN A 97 -18.83 10.05 33.70
C GLN A 97 -20.27 9.67 34.10
N ALA A 98 -20.66 8.39 33.97
CA ALA A 98 -21.99 7.86 34.30
C ALA A 98 -21.97 6.99 35.56
#